data_AF-A0AA92IY94-F1
#
_entry.id   AF-A0AA92IY94-F1
#
_cell.length_a   1.000
_cell.length_b   1.000
_cell.length_c   1.000
_cell.angle_alpha   90.00
_cell.angle_beta   90.00
_cell.angle_gamma   90.00
#
_symmetry.space_group_name_H-M   'P 1'
#
loop_
_entity.id
_entity.type
_entity.pdbx_description
1 polymer ?
#
loop_
_entity_poly.entity_id
_entity_poly.type
_entity_poly.pdbx_seq_one_letter_code
_entity_poly.pdbx_strand_id
1 'polypeptide(L)'
;MSKKKNIIDCSLLDMHKYSKDAFQYLYDKLTDKGFKRAYVAKDRPINAVTGILWDITQEDDEVTKIIEGMDKIDNIKAESSKSRLEKIANTWIKKAYREYFVNGYKISRSLFVKFTKNIFEPKSEENRKQLEAASKKLFDKTYNTYRNRQHRITNSDKFNELVARYPKLNIDKAYRYAIVSGKFNLNADDIEEFEYILKFALSKKEDSNKKNQYYMLKKV
;
A
#
# COMPACT_ATOMS: atom_id res chain seq x y z
N MET A 1 13.78 -18.10 -11.72
CA MET A 1 14.49 -17.20 -10.78
C MET A 1 13.74 -15.89 -10.73
N SER A 2 13.11 -15.56 -9.59
CA SER A 2 12.30 -14.35 -9.44
C SER A 2 13.22 -13.15 -9.23
N LYS A 3 13.27 -12.23 -10.20
CA LYS A 3 13.97 -10.95 -10.05
C LYS A 3 13.33 -10.21 -8.86
N LYS A 4 14.15 -9.84 -7.87
CA LYS A 4 13.74 -8.85 -6.85
C LYS A 4 13.22 -7.62 -7.61
N LYS A 5 11.96 -7.26 -7.42
CA LYS A 5 11.43 -5.98 -7.90
C LYS A 5 12.21 -4.88 -7.21
N ASN A 6 12.93 -4.08 -8.01
CA ASN A 6 13.55 -2.84 -7.55
C ASN A 6 12.44 -1.84 -7.22
N ILE A 7 12.73 -0.89 -6.34
CA ILE A 7 11.82 0.17 -5.84
C ILE A 7 11.35 1.12 -6.98
N ILE A 8 11.83 0.93 -8.20
CA ILE A 8 11.72 1.86 -9.34
C ILE A 8 10.58 1.46 -10.32
N ASP A 9 9.80 0.39 -10.07
CA ASP A 9 8.61 0.07 -10.88
C ASP A 9 7.37 0.93 -10.49
N CYS A 10 7.56 2.19 -10.11
CA CYS A 10 6.49 3.13 -9.76
C CYS A 10 6.45 4.24 -10.81
N SER A 11 5.26 4.56 -11.36
CA SER A 11 5.13 5.69 -12.27
C SER A 11 5.41 7.00 -11.53
N LEU A 12 5.96 8.01 -12.20
CA LEU A 12 6.01 9.39 -11.66
C LEU A 12 4.60 9.89 -11.29
N LEU A 13 3.56 9.35 -11.94
CA LEU A 13 2.16 9.64 -11.62
C LEU A 13 1.69 9.03 -10.28
N ASP A 14 2.43 8.05 -9.75
CA ASP A 14 2.15 7.40 -8.47
C ASP A 14 2.85 8.09 -7.28
N MET A 15 3.52 9.22 -7.52
CA MET A 15 4.16 10.00 -6.46
C MET A 15 3.14 10.45 -5.42
N HIS A 16 3.55 10.46 -4.16
CA HIS A 16 2.72 10.97 -3.07
C HIS A 16 2.31 12.42 -3.38
N LYS A 17 1.04 12.74 -3.15
CA LYS A 17 0.54 14.12 -3.25
C LYS A 17 1.04 14.91 -2.04
N TYR A 18 2.13 15.65 -2.22
CA TYR A 18 2.69 16.51 -1.18
C TYR A 18 1.83 17.76 -0.96
N SER A 19 1.83 18.28 0.27
CA SER A 19 1.17 19.54 0.62
C SER A 19 1.88 20.74 -0.02
N LYS A 20 1.20 21.90 -0.02
CA LYS A 20 1.78 23.16 -0.48
C LYS A 20 3.03 23.53 0.33
N ASP A 21 3.05 23.25 1.63
CA ASP A 21 4.15 23.59 2.52
C ASP A 21 5.38 22.71 2.25
N ALA A 22 5.16 21.42 1.96
CA ALA A 22 6.22 20.53 1.53
C ALA A 22 6.82 20.98 0.18
N PHE A 23 5.99 21.41 -0.78
CA PHE A 23 6.49 21.99 -2.03
C PHE A 23 7.22 23.32 -1.85
N GLN A 24 6.78 24.17 -0.91
CA GLN A 24 7.48 25.40 -0.58
C GLN A 24 8.87 25.09 0.01
N TYR A 25 8.96 24.10 0.89
CA TYR A 25 10.23 23.63 1.44
C TYR A 25 11.20 23.13 0.35
N LEU A 26 10.69 22.37 -0.62
CA LEU A 26 11.46 21.92 -1.79
C LEU A 26 12.01 23.12 -2.57
N TYR A 27 11.15 24.10 -2.89
CA TYR A 27 11.53 25.30 -3.62
C TYR A 27 12.63 26.08 -2.88
N ASP A 28 12.43 26.35 -1.58
CA ASP A 28 13.38 27.11 -0.76
C ASP A 28 14.76 26.45 -0.76
N LYS A 29 14.83 25.12 -0.61
CA LYS A 29 16.08 24.37 -0.61
C LYS A 29 16.79 24.35 -1.97
N LEU A 30 16.04 24.21 -3.07
CA LEU A 30 16.59 24.23 -4.42
C LEU A 30 17.05 25.63 -4.87
N THR A 31 16.54 26.68 -4.23
CA THR A 31 16.93 28.08 -4.47
C THR A 31 18.07 28.56 -3.58
N ASP A 32 18.55 27.72 -2.66
CA ASP A 32 19.67 28.06 -1.78
C ASP A 32 20.97 28.24 -2.57
N LYS A 33 21.72 29.30 -2.26
CA LYS A 33 22.95 29.68 -2.99
C LYS A 33 24.05 28.63 -2.89
N GLY A 34 23.98 27.76 -1.88
CA GLY A 34 24.93 26.67 -1.64
C GLY A 34 24.60 25.35 -2.34
N PHE A 35 23.44 25.24 -3.01
CA PHE A 35 23.04 23.98 -3.64
C PHE A 35 23.86 23.73 -4.91
N LYS A 36 24.38 22.49 -5.07
CA LYS A 36 25.38 22.08 -6.08
C LYS A 36 25.08 22.48 -7.52
N ARG A 37 23.82 22.72 -7.85
CA ARG A 37 23.37 23.24 -9.13
C ARG A 37 22.24 24.23 -8.89
N ALA A 38 22.38 25.46 -9.38
CA ALA A 38 21.29 26.43 -9.35
C ALA A 38 20.14 25.91 -10.23
N TYR A 39 19.14 25.29 -9.62
CA TYR A 39 17.90 24.85 -10.28
C TYR A 39 16.97 26.03 -10.64
N VAL A 40 17.47 27.25 -10.47
CA VAL A 40 16.80 28.52 -10.77
C VAL A 40 17.48 29.21 -11.95
N ALA A 41 17.71 28.48 -13.03
CA ALA A 41 17.99 29.11 -14.31
C ALA A 41 16.66 29.65 -14.87
N LYS A 42 16.32 30.92 -14.57
CA LYS A 42 15.10 31.59 -15.10
C LYS A 42 14.98 31.44 -16.63
N ASP A 43 16.10 31.24 -17.31
CA ASP A 43 16.29 31.07 -18.73
C ASP A 43 16.16 29.61 -19.23
N ARG A 44 16.19 28.59 -18.34
CA ARG A 44 16.12 27.16 -18.71
C ARG A 44 15.29 26.30 -17.73
N PRO A 45 13.98 26.55 -17.59
CA PRO A 45 13.11 25.82 -16.66
C PRO A 45 13.04 24.31 -16.92
N ILE A 46 13.12 23.88 -18.19
CA ILE A 46 13.12 22.46 -18.56
C ILE A 46 14.32 21.74 -17.95
N ASN A 47 15.52 22.31 -18.10
CA ASN A 47 16.76 21.72 -17.57
C ASN A 47 16.74 21.60 -16.05
N ALA A 48 16.10 22.56 -15.38
CA ALA A 48 15.96 22.53 -13.94
C ALA A 48 15.07 21.36 -13.49
N VAL A 49 13.89 21.22 -14.08
CA VAL A 49 12.96 20.13 -13.75
C VAL A 49 13.56 18.77 -14.11
N THR A 50 14.16 18.63 -15.30
CA THR A 50 14.77 17.35 -15.71
C THR A 50 15.99 16.98 -14.88
N GLY A 51 16.75 17.96 -14.38
CA GLY A 51 17.91 17.68 -13.53
C GLY A 51 17.51 17.16 -12.14
N ILE A 52 16.47 17.74 -11.52
CA ILE A 52 15.95 17.23 -10.23
C ILE A 52 15.41 15.81 -10.42
N LEU A 53 14.63 15.57 -11.47
CA LEU A 53 14.11 14.23 -11.77
C LEU A 53 15.26 13.24 -11.99
N TRP A 54 16.32 13.64 -12.69
CA TRP A 54 17.51 12.82 -12.87
C TRP A 54 18.19 12.51 -11.52
N ASP A 55 18.44 13.51 -10.69
CA ASP A 55 19.11 13.33 -9.39
C ASP A 55 18.29 12.44 -8.44
N ILE A 56 16.96 12.51 -8.49
CA ILE A 56 16.06 11.57 -7.79
C ILE A 56 16.28 10.14 -8.28
N THR A 57 16.37 9.92 -9.61
CA THR A 57 16.60 8.57 -10.15
C THR A 57 17.99 8.01 -9.83
N GLN A 58 18.96 8.87 -9.52
CA GLN A 58 20.32 8.50 -9.14
C GLN A 58 20.52 8.41 -7.62
N GLU A 59 19.47 8.59 -6.81
CA GLU A 59 19.52 8.57 -5.35
C GLU A 59 20.53 9.60 -4.78
N ASP A 60 20.59 10.82 -5.33
CA ASP A 60 21.48 11.87 -4.81
C ASP A 60 21.20 12.18 -3.33
N ASP A 61 22.25 12.22 -2.51
CA ASP A 61 22.16 12.37 -1.05
C ASP A 61 21.50 13.68 -0.62
N GLU A 62 21.72 14.77 -1.37
CA GLU A 62 21.23 16.10 -1.02
C GLU A 62 19.75 16.24 -1.35
N VAL A 63 19.36 15.81 -2.55
CA VAL A 63 17.95 15.74 -2.97
C VAL A 63 17.17 14.78 -2.09
N THR A 64 17.75 13.63 -1.74
CA THR A 64 17.14 12.66 -0.82
C THR A 64 16.82 13.29 0.54
N LYS A 65 17.74 14.06 1.12
CA LYS A 65 17.50 14.78 2.40
C LYS A 65 16.40 15.83 2.28
N ILE A 66 16.28 16.50 1.14
CA ILE A 66 15.19 17.45 0.90
C ILE A 66 13.84 16.73 0.88
N ILE A 67 13.75 15.60 0.16
CA ILE A 67 12.54 14.77 0.11
C ILE A 67 12.19 14.22 1.50
N GLU A 68 13.17 13.79 2.30
CA GLU A 68 12.94 13.40 3.70
C GLU A 68 12.42 14.56 4.56
N GLY A 69 12.82 15.79 4.27
CA GLY A 69 12.28 17.00 4.88
C GLY A 69 10.81 17.22 4.50
N MET A 70 10.46 17.04 3.23
CA MET A 70 9.08 17.09 2.75
C MET A 70 8.22 16.00 3.41
N ASP A 71 8.71 14.78 3.50
CA ASP A 71 8.04 13.66 4.16
C ASP A 71 7.73 13.97 5.63
N LYS A 72 8.65 14.63 6.34
CA LYS A 72 8.42 15.05 7.74
C LYS A 72 7.31 16.10 7.86
N ILE A 73 7.25 17.06 6.94
CA ILE A 73 6.19 18.11 6.92
C ILE A 73 4.82 17.45 6.78
N ASP A 74 4.69 16.49 5.87
CA ASP A 74 3.42 15.81 5.59
C ASP A 74 3.17 14.57 6.48
N ASN A 75 4.06 14.31 7.44
CA ASN A 75 4.05 13.13 8.30
C ASN A 75 3.96 11.81 7.50
N ILE A 76 4.56 11.80 6.31
CA ILE A 76 4.71 10.64 5.45
C ILE A 76 5.84 9.81 6.03
N LYS A 77 5.57 8.53 6.26
CA LYS A 77 6.62 7.57 6.62
C LYS A 77 7.00 6.80 5.38
N ALA A 78 8.19 7.09 4.83
CA ALA A 78 8.78 6.30 3.76
C ALA A 78 8.71 4.80 4.09
N GLU A 79 8.39 3.94 3.12
CA GLU A 79 8.36 2.48 3.32
C GLU A 79 9.73 1.94 3.81
N SER A 80 10.82 2.63 3.43
CA SER A 80 12.19 2.41 3.90
C SER A 80 12.38 2.74 5.39
N SER A 81 11.68 3.75 5.91
CA SER A 81 11.75 4.19 7.33
C SER A 81 11.04 3.26 8.31
N LYS A 82 10.17 2.36 7.83
CA LYS A 82 9.51 1.36 8.69
C LYS A 82 10.55 0.40 9.24
N SER A 83 10.57 0.24 10.56
CA SER A 83 11.48 -0.71 11.20
C SER A 83 11.23 -2.14 10.71
N ARG A 84 12.25 -3.01 10.78
CA ARG A 84 12.11 -4.43 10.44
C ARG A 84 10.93 -5.07 11.19
N LEU A 85 10.73 -4.71 12.47
CA LEU A 85 9.62 -5.20 13.29
C LEU A 85 8.26 -4.71 12.79
N GLU A 86 8.14 -3.45 12.33
CA GLU A 86 6.92 -2.92 11.73
C GLU A 86 6.55 -3.62 10.42
N LYS A 87 7.54 -3.91 9.56
CA LYS A 87 7.33 -4.67 8.32
C LYS A 87 6.86 -6.10 8.62
N ILE A 88 7.47 -6.73 9.62
CA ILE A 88 7.07 -8.05 10.11
C ILE A 88 5.65 -8.03 10.66
N ALA A 89 5.31 -7.04 11.50
CA ALA A 89 3.97 -6.91 12.08
C ALA A 89 2.89 -6.79 11.01
N ASN A 90 3.10 -5.90 10.02
CA ASN A 90 2.17 -5.72 8.90
C ASN A 90 1.97 -7.02 8.11
N THR A 91 3.07 -7.69 7.77
CA THR A 91 3.01 -8.92 6.97
C THR A 91 2.35 -10.06 7.74
N TRP A 92 2.71 -10.24 9.01
CA TRP A 92 2.17 -11.29 9.86
C TRP A 92 0.66 -11.11 10.07
N ILE A 93 0.21 -9.88 10.35
CA ILE A 93 -1.22 -9.60 10.56
C ILE A 93 -2.03 -9.84 9.28
N LYS A 94 -1.53 -9.44 8.10
CA LYS A 94 -2.19 -9.74 6.82
C LYS A 94 -2.34 -11.26 6.61
N LYS A 95 -1.30 -12.05 6.91
CA LYS A 95 -1.36 -13.52 6.84
C LYS A 95 -2.32 -14.10 7.87
N ALA A 96 -2.32 -13.60 9.10
CA ALA A 96 -3.23 -14.05 10.15
C ALA A 96 -4.70 -13.78 9.79
N TYR A 97 -5.00 -12.64 9.16
CA TYR A 97 -6.34 -12.38 8.61
C TYR A 97 -6.73 -13.35 7.50
N ARG A 98 -5.81 -13.69 6.60
CA ARG A 98 -6.08 -14.73 5.57
C ARG A 98 -6.51 -16.03 6.23
N GLU A 99 -5.75 -16.50 7.21
CA GLU A 99 -6.06 -17.73 7.96
C GLU A 99 -7.37 -17.61 8.74
N TYR A 100 -7.67 -16.45 9.31
CA TYR A 100 -8.96 -16.19 9.95
C TYR A 100 -10.13 -16.31 8.97
N PHE A 101 -10.03 -15.72 7.78
CA PHE A 101 -11.12 -15.76 6.81
C PHE A 101 -11.31 -17.14 6.16
N VAL A 102 -10.22 -17.88 5.92
CA VAL A 102 -10.26 -19.21 5.29
C VAL A 102 -10.60 -20.31 6.31
N ASN A 103 -9.89 -20.33 7.45
CA ASN A 103 -9.92 -21.44 8.40
C ASN A 103 -10.57 -21.09 9.76
N GLY A 104 -10.96 -19.83 9.99
CA GLY A 104 -11.55 -19.40 11.25
C GLY A 104 -10.54 -19.24 12.40
N TYR A 105 -9.23 -19.25 12.11
CA TYR A 105 -8.20 -19.15 13.14
C TYR A 105 -8.17 -17.79 13.84
N LYS A 106 -8.04 -17.80 15.16
CA LYS A 106 -7.99 -16.58 15.96
C LYS A 106 -6.65 -15.87 15.79
N ILE A 107 -6.71 -14.58 15.47
CA ILE A 107 -5.53 -13.71 15.43
C ILE A 107 -5.09 -13.41 16.86
N SER A 108 -3.91 -13.91 17.26
CA SER A 108 -3.43 -13.84 18.64
C SER A 108 -2.16 -12.98 18.78
N ARG A 109 -2.22 -12.02 19.70
CA ARG A 109 -1.07 -11.21 20.12
C ARG A 109 0.05 -12.09 20.71
N SER A 110 -0.29 -13.12 21.48
CA SER A 110 0.73 -14.00 22.10
C SER A 110 1.48 -14.80 21.05
N LEU A 111 0.79 -15.29 20.01
CA LEU A 111 1.42 -15.98 18.88
C LEU A 111 2.34 -15.04 18.11
N PHE A 112 1.91 -13.79 17.88
CA PHE A 112 2.76 -12.79 17.24
C PHE A 112 4.04 -12.50 18.05
N VAL A 113 3.91 -12.30 19.37
CA VAL A 113 5.07 -12.06 20.25
C VAL A 113 6.01 -13.28 20.27
N LYS A 114 5.48 -14.50 20.27
CA LYS A 114 6.31 -15.71 20.17
C LYS A 114 7.04 -15.77 18.83
N PHE A 115 6.34 -15.43 17.75
CA PHE A 115 6.91 -15.35 16.41
C PHE A 115 8.04 -14.31 16.29
N THR A 116 7.88 -13.11 16.87
CA THR A 116 8.92 -12.10 16.83
C THR A 116 10.14 -12.50 17.66
N LYS A 117 9.95 -13.13 18.82
CA LYS A 117 11.05 -13.69 19.62
C LYS A 117 11.86 -14.72 18.82
N ASN A 118 11.19 -15.60 18.07
CA ASN A 118 11.85 -16.59 17.22
C ASN A 118 12.63 -15.98 16.05
N ILE A 119 12.21 -14.82 15.53
CA ILE A 119 12.90 -14.17 14.40
C ILE A 119 14.14 -13.39 14.85
N PHE A 120 14.02 -12.68 15.98
CA PHE A 120 15.05 -11.74 16.43
C PHE A 120 16.04 -12.36 17.41
N GLU A 121 15.71 -13.50 18.02
CA GLU A 121 16.59 -14.27 18.90
C GLU A 121 17.35 -13.39 19.91
N PRO A 122 16.64 -12.66 20.79
CA PRO A 122 17.28 -11.72 21.71
C PRO A 122 18.23 -12.44 22.67
N LYS A 123 19.50 -11.99 22.71
CA LYS A 123 20.57 -12.63 23.50
C LYS A 123 20.58 -12.26 24.98
N SER A 124 19.88 -11.21 25.38
CA SER A 124 19.79 -10.76 26.77
C SER A 124 18.33 -10.64 27.23
N GLU A 125 18.12 -10.74 28.54
CA GLU A 125 16.80 -10.60 29.15
C GLU A 125 16.21 -9.20 28.92
N GLU A 126 17.04 -8.18 28.95
CA GLU A 126 16.63 -6.80 28.67
C GLU A 126 16.15 -6.63 27.22
N ASN A 127 16.92 -7.12 26.25
CA ASN A 127 16.51 -7.10 24.84
C ASN A 127 15.22 -7.89 24.60
N ARG A 128 15.03 -9.00 25.33
CA ARG A 128 13.82 -9.80 25.28
C ARG A 128 12.59 -9.02 25.75
N LYS A 129 12.70 -8.30 26.87
CA LYS A 129 11.62 -7.46 27.41
C LYS A 129 11.30 -6.28 26.49
N GLN A 130 12.31 -5.60 25.96
CA GLN A 130 12.12 -4.51 25.01
C GLN A 130 11.43 -4.97 23.72
N LEU A 131 11.88 -6.09 23.14
CA LEU A 131 11.26 -6.69 21.95
C LEU A 131 9.80 -7.08 22.21
N GLU A 132 9.51 -7.66 23.38
CA GLU A 132 8.15 -8.04 23.75
C GLU A 132 7.22 -6.82 23.85
N ALA A 133 7.66 -5.75 24.53
CA ALA A 133 6.89 -4.52 24.64
C ALA A 133 6.65 -3.88 23.26
N ALA A 134 7.69 -3.77 22.44
CA ALA A 134 7.60 -3.23 21.08
C ALA A 134 6.67 -4.07 20.19
N SER A 135 6.76 -5.40 20.27
CA SER A 135 5.91 -6.33 19.53
C SER A 135 4.44 -6.18 19.92
N LYS A 136 4.13 -6.11 21.23
CA LYS A 136 2.75 -5.90 21.70
C LYS A 136 2.18 -4.59 21.17
N LYS A 137 2.92 -3.48 21.33
CA LYS A 137 2.50 -2.15 20.87
C LYS A 137 2.24 -2.14 19.36
N LEU A 138 3.13 -2.74 18.56
CA LEU A 138 2.98 -2.79 17.11
C LEU A 138 1.84 -3.70 16.66
N PHE A 139 1.65 -4.83 17.34
CA PHE A 139 0.49 -5.69 17.10
C PHE A 139 -0.79 -4.91 17.33
N ASP A 140 -0.95 -4.31 18.51
CA ASP A 140 -2.20 -3.64 18.89
C ASP A 140 -2.49 -2.47 17.94
N LYS A 141 -1.49 -1.65 17.62
CA LYS A 141 -1.61 -0.57 16.62
C LYS A 141 -2.10 -1.08 15.26
N THR A 142 -1.42 -2.10 14.73
CA THR A 142 -1.66 -2.59 13.37
C THR A 142 -2.99 -3.34 13.29
N TYR A 143 -3.27 -4.21 14.26
CA TYR A 143 -4.52 -4.95 14.36
C TYR A 143 -5.72 -4.02 14.51
N ASN A 144 -5.66 -3.04 15.41
CA ASN A 144 -6.75 -2.08 15.59
C ASN A 144 -6.98 -1.24 14.34
N THR A 145 -5.93 -0.90 13.59
CA THR A 145 -6.07 -0.20 12.30
C THR A 145 -6.92 -1.03 11.32
N TYR A 146 -6.61 -2.31 11.13
CA TYR A 146 -7.39 -3.18 10.24
C TYR A 146 -8.79 -3.45 10.78
N ARG A 147 -8.94 -3.70 12.08
CA ARG A 147 -10.23 -3.91 12.74
C ARG A 147 -11.16 -2.70 12.57
N ASN A 148 -10.65 -1.49 12.78
CA ASN A 148 -11.43 -0.27 12.65
C ASN A 148 -11.84 -0.03 11.18
N ARG A 149 -10.95 -0.30 10.22
CA ARG A 149 -11.29 -0.26 8.79
C ARG A 149 -12.43 -1.23 8.46
N GLN A 150 -12.38 -2.45 9.00
CA GLN A 150 -13.44 -3.45 8.81
C GLN A 150 -14.76 -3.06 9.47
N HIS A 151 -14.75 -2.44 10.66
CA HIS A 151 -15.99 -1.99 11.30
C HIS A 151 -16.69 -0.86 10.52
N ARG A 152 -15.93 0.00 9.84
CA ARG A 152 -16.54 1.07 9.03
C ARG A 152 -17.33 0.55 7.82
N ILE A 153 -17.03 -0.66 7.33
CA ILE A 153 -17.76 -1.29 6.21
C ILE A 153 -19.25 -1.43 6.51
N THR A 154 -19.61 -1.85 7.73
CA THR A 154 -21.01 -2.15 8.08
C THR A 154 -21.91 -0.92 8.04
N ASN A 155 -21.32 0.27 8.06
CA ASN A 155 -22.04 1.54 8.03
C ASN A 155 -22.18 2.09 6.59
N SER A 156 -21.76 1.35 5.57
CA SER A 156 -21.88 1.76 4.18
C SER A 156 -23.15 1.16 3.56
N ASP A 157 -24.10 2.02 3.21
CA ASP A 157 -25.35 1.61 2.56
C ASP A 157 -25.10 0.89 1.24
N LYS A 158 -24.20 1.43 0.40
CA LYS A 158 -23.81 0.84 -0.88
C LYS A 158 -23.21 -0.56 -0.72
N PHE A 159 -22.42 -0.77 0.34
CA PHE A 159 -21.89 -2.09 0.65
C PHE A 159 -23.00 -3.06 1.07
N ASN A 160 -23.93 -2.61 1.91
CA ASN A 160 -25.06 -3.41 2.36
C ASN A 160 -25.99 -3.80 1.17
N GLU A 161 -26.21 -2.87 0.24
CA GLU A 161 -26.91 -3.13 -1.03
C GLU A 161 -26.18 -4.18 -1.90
N LEU A 162 -24.85 -4.12 -1.96
CA LEU A 162 -24.05 -5.12 -2.65
C LEU A 162 -24.22 -6.51 -2.03
N VAL A 163 -24.15 -6.62 -0.70
CA VAL A 163 -24.36 -7.88 0.01
C VAL A 163 -25.76 -8.43 -0.26
N ALA A 164 -26.78 -7.57 -0.25
CA ALA A 164 -28.17 -7.95 -0.51
C ALA A 164 -28.39 -8.46 -1.95
N ARG A 165 -27.68 -7.91 -2.94
CA ARG A 165 -27.76 -8.35 -4.36
C ARG A 165 -27.17 -9.72 -4.61
N TYR A 166 -26.20 -10.17 -3.79
CA TYR A 166 -25.52 -11.45 -3.95
C TYR A 166 -25.62 -12.33 -2.70
N PRO A 167 -26.83 -12.73 -2.24
CA PRO A 167 -27.04 -13.38 -0.95
C PRO A 167 -26.43 -14.78 -0.85
N LYS A 168 -26.13 -15.43 -1.99
CA LYS A 168 -25.48 -16.75 -2.05
C LYS A 168 -23.96 -16.68 -1.92
N LEU A 169 -23.37 -15.48 -1.98
CA LEU A 169 -21.93 -15.27 -1.90
C LEU A 169 -21.53 -14.69 -0.54
N ASN A 170 -20.33 -15.03 -0.08
CA ASN A 170 -19.77 -14.47 1.14
C ASN A 170 -19.07 -13.12 0.86
N ILE A 171 -19.84 -12.15 0.37
CA ILE A 171 -19.35 -10.82 0.00
C ILE A 171 -18.71 -10.11 1.20
N ASP A 172 -19.29 -10.25 2.40
CA ASP A 172 -18.74 -9.68 3.64
C ASP A 172 -17.30 -10.12 3.91
N LYS A 173 -17.03 -11.41 3.94
CA LYS A 173 -15.66 -11.91 4.15
C LYS A 173 -14.73 -11.53 2.99
N ALA A 174 -15.21 -11.65 1.75
CA ALA A 174 -14.38 -11.37 0.57
C ALA A 174 -13.92 -9.90 0.54
N TYR A 175 -14.83 -8.96 0.76
CA TYR A 175 -14.52 -7.53 0.75
C TYR A 175 -13.65 -7.12 1.94
N ARG A 176 -13.95 -7.63 3.15
CA ARG A 176 -13.11 -7.41 4.34
C ARG A 176 -11.67 -7.87 4.12
N TYR A 177 -11.48 -9.02 3.47
CA TYR A 177 -10.15 -9.50 3.10
C TYR A 177 -9.47 -8.57 2.09
N ALA A 178 -10.21 -8.11 1.09
CA ALA A 178 -9.74 -7.17 0.07
C ALA A 178 -9.21 -5.86 0.71
N ILE A 179 -9.90 -5.33 1.72
CA ILE A 179 -9.45 -4.17 2.49
C ILE A 179 -8.17 -4.46 3.29
N VAL A 180 -8.09 -5.61 3.97
CA VAL A 180 -6.88 -5.97 4.75
C VAL A 180 -5.67 -6.14 3.84
N SER A 181 -5.87 -6.71 2.65
CA SER A 181 -4.79 -6.87 1.67
C SER A 181 -4.30 -5.52 1.13
N GLY A 182 -5.09 -4.45 1.29
CA GLY A 182 -4.82 -3.10 0.78
C GLY A 182 -5.17 -2.97 -0.70
N LYS A 183 -6.12 -3.77 -1.18
CA LYS A 183 -6.56 -3.78 -2.58
C LYS A 183 -7.80 -2.93 -2.82
N PHE A 184 -8.62 -2.73 -1.79
CA PHE A 184 -9.83 -1.91 -1.83
C PHE A 184 -9.94 -1.07 -0.56
N ASN A 185 -10.72 0.00 -0.62
CA ASN A 185 -11.09 0.91 0.45
C ASN A 185 -12.62 0.96 0.59
N LEU A 186 -13.12 1.95 1.34
CA LEU A 186 -14.54 2.13 1.64
C LEU A 186 -15.21 3.20 0.76
N ASN A 187 -14.53 3.66 -0.28
CA ASN A 187 -15.10 4.65 -1.19
C ASN A 187 -16.13 3.97 -2.12
N ALA A 188 -16.94 4.78 -2.79
CA ALA A 188 -17.99 4.30 -3.68
C ALA A 188 -17.41 3.56 -4.91
N ASP A 189 -16.26 4.01 -5.41
CA ASP A 189 -15.61 3.50 -6.62
C ASP A 189 -15.08 2.07 -6.41
N ASP A 190 -14.39 1.82 -5.30
CA ASP A 190 -13.82 0.52 -4.94
C ASP A 190 -14.93 -0.53 -4.73
N ILE A 191 -16.09 -0.12 -4.20
CA ILE A 191 -17.26 -1.00 -4.05
C ILE A 191 -17.83 -1.37 -5.42
N GLU A 192 -17.92 -0.41 -6.34
CA GLU A 192 -18.36 -0.64 -7.73
C GLU A 192 -17.39 -1.54 -8.48
N GLU A 193 -16.09 -1.28 -8.38
CA GLU A 193 -15.05 -2.10 -9.02
C GLU A 193 -15.12 -3.55 -8.53
N PHE A 194 -15.31 -3.75 -7.22
CA PHE A 194 -15.52 -5.08 -6.67
C PHE A 194 -16.80 -5.75 -7.20
N GLU A 195 -17.89 -4.99 -7.36
CA GLU A 195 -19.11 -5.51 -7.99
C GLU A 195 -18.87 -5.96 -9.43
N TYR A 196 -18.10 -5.22 -10.22
CA TYR A 196 -17.72 -5.64 -11.58
C TYR A 196 -16.89 -6.93 -11.58
N ILE A 197 -15.95 -7.07 -10.64
CA ILE A 197 -15.19 -8.32 -10.48
C ILE A 197 -16.12 -9.50 -10.20
N LEU A 198 -17.15 -9.34 -9.36
CA LEU A 198 -18.15 -10.38 -9.13
C LEU A 198 -18.93 -10.70 -10.40
N LYS A 199 -19.37 -9.68 -11.15
CA LYS A 199 -20.09 -9.87 -12.42
C LYS A 199 -19.25 -10.68 -13.42
N PHE A 200 -17.96 -10.37 -13.53
CA PHE A 200 -17.04 -11.15 -14.38
C PHE A 200 -16.84 -12.58 -13.87
N ALA A 201 -16.64 -12.76 -12.56
CA ALA A 201 -16.45 -14.08 -11.96
C ALA A 201 -17.69 -14.98 -12.10
N LEU A 202 -18.88 -14.40 -12.10
CA LEU A 202 -20.16 -15.10 -12.28
C LEU A 202 -20.59 -15.21 -13.74
N SER A 203 -19.99 -14.45 -14.65
CA SER A 203 -20.29 -14.55 -16.07
C SER A 203 -19.91 -15.94 -16.58
N LYS A 204 -20.76 -16.50 -17.45
CA LYS A 204 -20.41 -17.73 -18.16
C LYS A 204 -19.17 -17.42 -19.00
N LYS A 205 -18.16 -18.28 -18.96
CA LYS A 205 -17.08 -18.23 -19.95
C LYS A 205 -17.74 -18.35 -21.32
N GLU A 206 -17.67 -17.29 -22.12
CA GLU A 206 -17.96 -17.43 -23.54
C GLU A 206 -16.91 -18.39 -24.10
N ASP A 207 -17.35 -19.51 -24.68
CA ASP A 207 -16.47 -20.34 -25.48
C ASP A 207 -15.87 -19.45 -26.57
N SER A 208 -14.55 -19.30 -26.52
CA SER A 208 -13.75 -18.50 -27.46
C SER A 208 -13.88 -18.95 -28.93
N ASN A 209 -14.64 -20.01 -29.21
CA ASN A 209 -14.95 -20.49 -30.55
C ASN A 209 -15.96 -19.64 -31.33
N LYS A 210 -16.71 -18.72 -30.72
CA LYS A 210 -17.65 -17.85 -31.48
C LYS A 210 -17.01 -16.63 -32.14
N LYS A 211 -15.80 -16.21 -31.72
CA LYS A 211 -15.09 -15.10 -32.39
C LYS A 211 -14.55 -15.47 -33.77
N ASN A 212 -14.32 -16.75 -34.08
CA ASN A 212 -13.92 -17.18 -35.43
C ASN A 212 -15.08 -17.29 -36.42
N GLN A 213 -16.35 -17.30 -35.99
CA GLN A 213 -17.49 -17.31 -36.92
C GLN A 213 -17.78 -15.93 -37.52
N TYR A 214 -17.51 -14.84 -36.79
CA TYR A 214 -17.77 -13.48 -37.31
C TYR A 214 -16.70 -12.98 -38.30
N TYR A 215 -15.49 -13.54 -38.30
CA TYR A 215 -14.45 -13.18 -39.27
C TYR A 215 -14.55 -13.95 -40.60
N MET A 216 -15.34 -15.03 -40.68
CA MET A 216 -15.51 -15.82 -41.92
C MET A 216 -16.74 -15.40 -42.75
N LEU A 217 -17.65 -14.58 -42.20
CA LEU A 217 -18.87 -14.14 -42.89
C LEU A 217 -18.77 -12.74 -43.53
N LYS A 218 -17.58 -12.10 -43.52
CA LYS A 218 -17.32 -10.81 -44.18
C LYS A 218 -16.41 -10.91 -45.42
N LYS A 219 -16.24 -12.10 -45.98
CA LYS A 219 -15.60 -12.30 -47.30
C LYS A 219 -16.51 -13.14 -48.20
N VAL A 220 -17.56 -12.50 -48.73
CA VAL A 220 -18.20 -12.87 -50.01
C VAL A 220 -18.51 -11.56 -50.72
#